data_AF-A0A258KAL2-F1
#
_entry.id   AF-A0A258KAL2-F1
#
_cell.length_a   1.000
_cell.length_b   1.000
_cell.length_c   1.000
_cell.angle_alpha   90.00
_cell.angle_beta   90.00
_cell.angle_gamma   90.00
#
_symmetry.space_group_name_H-M   'P 1'
#
loop_
_entity.id
_entity.type
_entity.pdbx_description
1 polymer ?
#
loop_
_entity_poly.entity_id
_entity_poly.type
_entity_poly.pdbx_seq_one_letter_code
_entity_poly.pdbx_strand_id
1 'polypeptide(L)'
;EFMLVDEQGEHLSFADVKLAFEAAFVAIWTGRAESDGFNRLVLELGIGWREAGLIRALARYRQQSGLDPSQGVQEQALADHPGVARLILDLFQTKFDPAVVADLKDRQVQAKAVETKINEALQAVESLDADRVLRRIAALVGAIQRTNFYQPGADGQPKPYISFKIASRELEDLPAPKPYREIFISAPHVEGVHLRFGPVARGGLRWSDRRDDFRTEVLGLVKAQQVKNAVIVPVGSKGGFYPKQLPRGGDRDAIQAEAIRAYKTFLSGLLDITDNIDADNRVVPPPSVVVHDGEDPYLVVAADKGTATFSDIANGVAEDYGFWLGDAFASGGSVGYDHKVMGITARGAWEAVKRHFREMGKDIQTEPFTVVGVGDMSGDVFGNGMLLSKQTRLLAAFDHRHIFLDPNPDAASSWEER
;
A
#
# COMPACT_ATOMS: atom_id res chain seq x y z
N GLU A 1 14.87 26.00 -14.56
CA GLU A 1 15.15 25.88 -16.01
C GLU A 1 14.21 24.81 -16.56
N PHE A 2 13.54 25.08 -17.68
CA PHE A 2 12.74 24.08 -18.39
C PHE A 2 13.57 23.60 -19.58
N MET A 3 13.94 22.32 -19.58
CA MET A 3 14.69 21.70 -20.67
C MET A 3 13.84 20.61 -21.30
N LEU A 4 13.68 20.68 -22.61
CA LEU A 4 13.19 19.58 -23.44
C LEU A 4 14.41 18.98 -24.13
N VAL A 5 14.69 17.72 -23.85
CA VAL A 5 15.84 17.00 -24.40
C VAL A 5 15.31 15.82 -25.21
N ASP A 6 15.66 15.82 -26.50
CA ASP A 6 15.54 14.67 -27.38
C ASP A 6 16.96 14.30 -27.81
N GLU A 7 17.50 13.24 -27.20
CA GLU A 7 18.87 12.78 -27.46
C GLU A 7 19.00 12.03 -28.79
N GLN A 8 17.88 11.55 -29.34
CA GLN A 8 17.83 10.75 -30.57
C GLN A 8 17.67 11.64 -31.81
N GLY A 9 17.09 12.83 -31.66
CA GLY A 9 17.00 13.84 -32.72
C GLY A 9 16.10 13.41 -33.88
N GLU A 10 15.12 12.56 -33.60
CA GLU A 10 14.16 12.05 -34.58
C GLU A 10 13.24 13.19 -35.09
N HIS A 11 12.60 12.97 -36.24
CA HIS A 11 11.68 13.94 -36.83
C HIS A 11 10.36 14.01 -36.03
N LEU A 12 10.38 14.79 -34.94
CA LEU A 12 9.18 15.05 -34.14
C LEU A 12 8.23 15.99 -34.90
N SER A 13 7.16 15.44 -35.44
CA SER A 13 6.08 16.22 -36.03
C SER A 13 5.26 16.88 -34.92
N PHE A 14 5.56 18.15 -34.62
CA PHE A 14 4.90 18.87 -33.53
C PHE A 14 3.38 18.92 -33.69
N ALA A 15 2.87 18.92 -34.93
CA ALA A 15 1.43 18.89 -35.20
C ALA A 15 0.75 17.64 -34.60
N ASP A 16 1.45 16.51 -34.56
CA ASP A 16 0.89 15.23 -34.12
C ASP A 16 0.91 15.09 -32.59
N VAL A 17 1.82 15.78 -31.91
CA VAL A 17 2.01 15.67 -30.45
C VAL A 17 1.61 16.91 -29.66
N LYS A 18 1.31 18.04 -30.32
CA LYS A 18 1.04 19.34 -29.69
C LYS A 18 0.04 19.25 -28.54
N LEU A 19 -1.13 18.65 -28.77
CA LEU A 19 -2.19 18.60 -27.76
C LEU A 19 -1.79 17.75 -26.55
N ALA A 20 -1.17 16.59 -26.79
CA ALA A 20 -0.70 15.71 -25.74
C ALA A 20 0.41 16.38 -24.91
N PHE A 21 1.34 17.06 -25.58
CA PHE A 21 2.42 17.82 -24.95
C PHE A 21 1.90 18.98 -24.11
N GLU A 22 1.02 19.84 -24.64
CA GLU A 22 0.44 20.97 -23.89
C GLU A 22 -0.31 20.48 -22.64
N ALA A 23 -1.11 19.42 -22.78
CA ALA A 23 -1.82 18.82 -21.65
C ALA A 23 -0.86 18.24 -20.61
N ALA A 24 0.21 17.56 -21.04
CA ALA A 24 1.23 17.01 -20.15
C ALA A 24 1.99 18.12 -19.40
N PHE A 25 2.40 19.18 -20.11
CA PHE A 25 3.06 20.33 -19.51
C PHE A 25 2.21 20.95 -18.40
N VAL A 26 0.93 21.22 -18.68
CA VAL A 26 0.01 21.77 -17.68
C VAL A 26 -0.16 20.80 -16.51
N ALA A 27 -0.31 19.50 -16.75
CA ALA A 27 -0.45 18.50 -15.70
C ALA A 27 0.79 18.46 -14.77
N ILE A 28 2.00 18.49 -15.33
CA ILE A 28 3.25 18.49 -14.58
C ILE A 28 3.39 19.81 -13.79
N TRP A 29 3.18 20.94 -14.45
CA TRP A 29 3.32 22.27 -13.85
C TRP A 29 2.34 22.49 -12.69
N THR A 30 1.14 21.90 -12.79
CA THR A 30 0.10 21.97 -11.75
C THR A 30 0.20 20.85 -10.72
N GLY A 31 1.22 19.99 -10.78
CA GLY A 31 1.45 18.90 -9.82
C GLY A 31 0.48 17.70 -9.95
N ARG A 32 -0.28 17.61 -11.04
CA ARG A 32 -1.15 16.47 -11.37
C ARG A 32 -0.39 15.28 -11.95
N ALA A 33 0.82 15.52 -12.45
CA ALA A 33 1.74 14.49 -12.94
C ALA A 33 3.15 14.75 -12.40
N GLU A 34 3.96 13.69 -12.29
CA GLU A 34 5.36 13.79 -11.87
C GLU A 34 6.26 14.24 -13.03
N SER A 35 7.37 14.90 -12.70
CA SER A 35 8.40 15.31 -13.67
C SER A 35 9.56 14.31 -13.66
N ASP A 36 9.44 13.24 -14.45
CA ASP A 36 10.48 12.22 -14.61
C ASP A 36 10.57 11.72 -16.07
N GLY A 37 11.46 10.75 -16.34
CA GLY A 37 11.75 10.29 -17.69
C GLY A 37 10.60 9.57 -18.38
N PHE A 38 9.58 9.08 -17.64
CA PHE A 38 8.37 8.51 -18.26
C PHE A 38 7.59 9.54 -19.08
N ASN A 39 7.76 10.85 -18.81
CA ASN A 39 7.07 11.88 -19.58
C ASN A 39 7.49 11.93 -21.05
N ARG A 40 8.67 11.39 -21.42
CA ARG A 40 9.07 11.29 -22.83
C ARG A 40 8.13 10.42 -23.64
N LEU A 41 7.47 9.44 -23.00
CA LEU A 41 6.51 8.55 -23.67
C LEU A 41 5.34 9.31 -24.27
N VAL A 42 4.99 10.49 -23.74
CA VAL A 42 3.99 11.39 -24.34
C VAL A 42 4.35 11.75 -25.78
N LEU A 43 5.64 11.93 -26.05
CA LEU A 43 6.15 12.28 -27.38
C LEU A 43 6.39 11.02 -28.20
N GLU A 44 7.16 10.06 -27.67
CA GLU A 44 7.53 8.82 -28.38
C GLU A 44 6.33 7.97 -28.80
N LEU A 45 5.27 7.98 -27.99
CA LEU A 45 4.04 7.23 -28.25
C LEU A 45 2.87 8.16 -28.60
N GLY A 46 2.99 9.48 -28.62
CA GLY A 46 1.82 10.35 -28.84
C GLY A 46 0.64 10.05 -27.90
N ILE A 47 0.92 9.63 -26.66
CA ILE A 47 -0.08 9.31 -25.64
C ILE A 47 -0.31 10.49 -24.70
N GLY A 48 -1.43 10.49 -23.99
CA GLY A 48 -1.70 11.46 -22.94
C GLY A 48 -0.83 11.25 -21.69
N TRP A 49 -0.68 12.31 -20.89
CA TRP A 49 0.07 12.27 -19.63
C TRP A 49 -0.44 11.25 -18.62
N ARG A 50 -1.72 10.87 -18.69
CA ARG A 50 -2.29 9.83 -17.84
C ARG A 50 -1.80 8.43 -18.20
N GLU A 51 -1.65 8.13 -19.48
CA GLU A 51 -1.12 6.84 -19.94
C GLU A 51 0.37 6.73 -19.61
N ALA A 52 1.12 7.83 -19.74
CA ALA A 52 2.48 7.91 -19.20
C ALA A 52 2.50 7.70 -17.67
N GLY A 53 1.52 8.27 -16.95
CA GLY A 53 1.32 8.05 -15.52
C GLY A 53 0.96 6.60 -15.16
N LEU A 54 0.18 5.90 -15.99
CA LEU A 54 -0.12 4.48 -15.86
C LEU A 54 1.15 3.64 -15.99
N ILE A 55 1.95 3.88 -17.03
CA ILE A 55 3.22 3.17 -17.23
C ILE A 55 4.18 3.43 -16.06
N ARG A 56 4.28 4.69 -15.59
CA ARG A 56 5.03 5.06 -14.38
C ARG A 56 4.56 4.27 -13.16
N ALA A 57 3.24 4.16 -12.94
CA ALA A 57 2.70 3.43 -11.80
C ALA A 57 3.00 1.93 -11.86
N LEU A 58 2.94 1.31 -13.05
CA LEU A 58 3.34 -0.08 -13.27
C LEU A 58 4.84 -0.29 -12.97
N ALA A 59 5.70 0.59 -13.48
CA ALA A 59 7.13 0.58 -13.23
C ALA A 59 7.49 0.79 -11.75
N ARG A 60 6.78 1.69 -11.06
CA ARG A 60 6.94 1.94 -9.62
C ARG A 60 6.57 0.72 -8.78
N TYR A 61 5.48 0.03 -9.12
CA TYR A 61 5.14 -1.23 -8.45
C TYR A 61 6.27 -2.26 -8.65
N ARG A 62 6.77 -2.41 -9.89
CA ARG A 62 7.86 -3.34 -10.20
C ARG A 62 9.12 -3.02 -9.39
N GLN A 63 9.51 -1.75 -9.30
CA GLN A 63 10.62 -1.28 -8.48
C GLN A 63 10.46 -1.68 -7.00
N GLN A 64 9.27 -1.52 -6.42
CA GLN A 64 8.96 -1.93 -5.05
C GLN A 64 8.93 -3.46 -4.85
N SER A 65 8.60 -4.20 -5.91
CA SER A 65 8.46 -5.65 -5.88
C SER A 65 9.80 -6.39 -5.91
N GLY A 66 10.88 -5.68 -6.25
CA GLY A 66 12.27 -6.12 -6.24
C GLY A 66 12.70 -6.80 -7.54
N LEU A 67 14.02 -6.91 -7.73
CA LEU A 67 14.69 -7.60 -8.85
C LEU A 67 14.54 -6.95 -10.24
N ASP A 68 13.92 -5.77 -10.33
CA ASP A 68 13.79 -5.03 -11.59
C ASP A 68 14.96 -4.08 -11.86
N PRO A 69 15.24 -3.81 -13.15
CA PRO A 69 16.17 -2.74 -13.52
C PRO A 69 15.79 -1.38 -12.91
N SER A 70 16.78 -0.49 -12.84
CA SER A 70 16.57 0.87 -12.30
C SER A 70 15.53 1.64 -13.11
N GLN A 71 14.97 2.69 -12.53
CA GLN A 71 13.97 3.54 -13.20
C GLN A 71 14.46 4.03 -14.57
N GLY A 72 15.69 4.52 -14.68
CA GLY A 72 16.24 4.99 -15.95
C GLY A 72 16.31 3.89 -17.02
N VAL A 73 16.65 2.66 -16.63
CA VAL A 73 16.64 1.52 -17.56
C VAL A 73 15.22 1.16 -17.98
N GLN A 74 14.25 1.24 -17.07
CA GLN A 74 12.84 1.00 -17.40
C GLN A 74 12.31 2.04 -18.37
N GLU A 75 12.57 3.32 -18.08
CA GLU A 75 12.23 4.43 -18.96
C GLU A 75 12.84 4.22 -20.35
N GLN A 76 14.10 3.77 -20.43
CA GLN A 76 14.83 3.60 -21.69
C GLN A 76 14.28 2.46 -22.52
N ALA A 77 14.03 1.30 -21.90
CA ALA A 77 13.42 0.17 -22.57
C ALA A 77 12.04 0.50 -23.15
N LEU A 78 11.22 1.30 -22.45
CA LEU A 78 9.90 1.69 -22.93
C LEU A 78 9.96 2.69 -24.09
N ALA A 79 10.95 3.61 -24.08
CA ALA A 79 11.14 4.58 -25.14
C ALA A 79 11.76 3.98 -26.40
N ASP A 80 12.75 3.09 -26.26
CA ASP A 80 13.43 2.44 -27.39
C ASP A 80 12.57 1.38 -28.09
N HIS A 81 11.49 0.93 -27.42
CA HIS A 81 10.56 -0.07 -27.95
C HIS A 81 9.10 0.41 -27.92
N PRO A 82 8.77 1.51 -28.64
CA PRO A 82 7.45 2.15 -28.55
C PRO A 82 6.31 1.25 -29.04
N GLY A 83 6.59 0.33 -29.97
CA GLY A 83 5.62 -0.68 -30.42
C GLY A 83 5.21 -1.66 -29.32
N VAL A 84 6.17 -2.12 -28.50
CA VAL A 84 5.88 -3.00 -27.36
C VAL A 84 5.15 -2.23 -26.27
N ALA A 85 5.60 -1.00 -25.98
CA ALA A 85 4.96 -0.13 -24.99
C ALA A 85 3.50 0.20 -25.37
N ARG A 86 3.19 0.38 -26.67
CA ARG A 86 1.80 0.50 -27.15
C ARG A 86 1.00 -0.76 -26.88
N LEU A 87 1.53 -1.94 -27.23
CA LEU A 87 0.82 -3.20 -27.02
C LEU A 87 0.53 -3.45 -25.53
N ILE A 88 1.40 -3.00 -24.63
CA ILE A 88 1.16 -3.04 -23.17
C ILE A 88 -0.04 -2.15 -22.79
N LEU A 89 -0.14 -0.94 -23.36
CA LEU A 89 -1.30 -0.07 -23.17
C LEU A 89 -2.58 -0.68 -23.78
N ASP A 90 -2.48 -1.25 -24.98
CA ASP A 90 -3.60 -1.95 -25.64
C ASP A 90 -4.10 -3.12 -24.80
N LEU A 91 -3.18 -3.88 -24.18
CA LEU A 91 -3.53 -4.97 -23.25
C LEU A 91 -4.27 -4.43 -22.04
N PHE A 92 -3.78 -3.33 -21.44
CA PHE A 92 -4.42 -2.70 -20.29
C PHE A 92 -5.83 -2.20 -20.65
N GLN A 93 -5.98 -1.52 -21.78
CA GLN A 93 -7.26 -1.02 -22.26
C GLN A 93 -8.25 -2.16 -22.53
N THR A 94 -7.81 -3.19 -23.25
CA THR A 94 -8.63 -4.37 -23.56
C THR A 94 -9.17 -5.02 -22.28
N LYS A 95 -8.33 -5.13 -21.24
CA LYS A 95 -8.73 -5.71 -19.96
C LYS A 95 -9.66 -4.79 -19.16
N PHE A 96 -9.38 -3.50 -19.07
CA PHE A 96 -9.94 -2.68 -17.98
C PHE A 96 -10.81 -1.52 -18.42
N ASP A 97 -10.81 -1.12 -19.70
CA ASP A 97 -11.62 0.00 -20.17
C ASP A 97 -13.10 -0.39 -20.21
N PRO A 98 -13.98 0.23 -19.40
CA PRO A 98 -15.41 -0.07 -19.40
C PRO A 98 -16.10 0.28 -20.72
N ALA A 99 -15.51 1.15 -21.55
CA ALA A 99 -16.07 1.52 -22.86
C ALA A 99 -15.95 0.40 -23.90
N VAL A 100 -15.09 -0.59 -23.66
CA VAL A 100 -15.00 -1.79 -24.52
C VAL A 100 -16.23 -2.67 -24.29
N VAL A 101 -17.14 -2.71 -25.27
CA VAL A 101 -18.38 -3.48 -25.18
C VAL A 101 -18.10 -4.97 -25.45
N ALA A 102 -17.58 -5.67 -24.46
CA ALA A 102 -17.30 -7.10 -24.48
C ALA A 102 -17.49 -7.70 -23.07
N ASP A 103 -18.01 -8.93 -23.02
CA ASP A 103 -18.10 -9.66 -21.76
C ASP A 103 -16.71 -10.11 -21.26
N LEU A 104 -16.64 -10.65 -20.03
CA LEU A 104 -15.36 -11.01 -19.44
C LEU A 104 -14.63 -12.11 -20.22
N LYS A 105 -15.36 -13.05 -20.84
CA LYS A 105 -14.78 -14.17 -21.58
C LYS A 105 -14.18 -13.67 -22.90
N ASP A 106 -14.89 -12.81 -23.61
CA ASP A 106 -14.40 -12.21 -24.85
C ASP A 106 -13.21 -11.30 -24.59
N ARG A 107 -13.23 -10.52 -23.50
CA ARG A 107 -12.06 -9.73 -23.05
C ARG A 107 -10.84 -10.59 -22.77
N GLN A 108 -11.02 -11.76 -22.14
CA GLN A 108 -9.91 -12.69 -21.90
C GLN A 108 -9.31 -13.21 -23.21
N VAL A 109 -10.14 -13.54 -24.21
CA VAL A 109 -9.68 -13.96 -25.54
C VAL A 109 -8.93 -12.84 -26.25
N GLN A 110 -9.48 -11.62 -26.25
CA GLN A 110 -8.86 -10.44 -26.86
C GLN A 110 -7.53 -10.09 -26.18
N ALA A 111 -7.51 -10.06 -24.84
CA ALA A 111 -6.30 -9.83 -24.06
C ALA A 111 -5.24 -10.88 -24.39
N LYS A 112 -5.63 -12.16 -24.54
CA LYS A 112 -4.68 -13.22 -24.92
C LYS A 112 -4.08 -13.01 -26.30
N ALA A 113 -4.88 -12.52 -27.26
CA ALA A 113 -4.38 -12.18 -28.58
C ALA A 113 -3.36 -11.02 -28.53
N VAL A 114 -3.60 -10.00 -27.70
CA VAL A 114 -2.64 -8.90 -27.49
C VAL A 114 -1.37 -9.40 -26.80
N GLU A 115 -1.48 -10.27 -25.78
CA GLU A 115 -0.32 -10.91 -25.14
C GLU A 115 0.54 -11.69 -26.13
N THR A 116 -0.07 -12.41 -27.09
CA THR A 116 0.67 -13.10 -28.15
C THR A 116 1.48 -12.10 -28.99
N LYS A 117 0.88 -10.99 -29.41
CA LYS A 117 1.58 -9.92 -30.15
C LYS A 117 2.73 -9.30 -29.34
N ILE A 118 2.54 -9.09 -28.04
CA ILE A 118 3.61 -8.63 -27.16
C ILE A 118 4.76 -9.63 -27.18
N ASN A 119 4.47 -10.92 -27.00
CA ASN A 119 5.50 -11.97 -26.99
C ASN A 119 6.25 -12.09 -28.32
N GLU A 120 5.57 -11.91 -29.44
CA GLU A 120 6.19 -11.84 -30.77
C GLU A 120 7.10 -10.61 -30.91
N ALA A 121 6.62 -9.43 -30.51
CA ALA A 121 7.40 -8.19 -30.59
C ALA A 121 8.64 -8.22 -29.67
N LEU A 122 8.55 -8.90 -28.51
CA LEU A 122 9.69 -9.10 -27.62
C LEU A 122 10.82 -9.93 -28.24
N GLN A 123 10.57 -10.75 -29.28
CA GLN A 123 11.62 -11.51 -29.97
C GLN A 123 12.61 -10.60 -30.71
N ALA A 124 12.21 -9.37 -31.04
CA ALA A 124 13.06 -8.38 -31.69
C ALA A 124 13.83 -7.49 -30.69
N VAL A 125 13.69 -7.71 -29.38
CA VAL A 125 14.37 -6.93 -28.35
C VAL A 125 15.74 -7.56 -28.06
N GLU A 126 16.81 -6.88 -28.47
CA GLU A 126 18.18 -7.39 -28.35
C GLU A 126 18.74 -7.31 -26.93
N SER A 127 18.38 -6.26 -26.18
CA SER A 127 18.85 -6.04 -24.81
C SER A 127 18.08 -6.91 -23.82
N LEU A 128 18.79 -7.77 -23.09
CA LEU A 128 18.21 -8.60 -22.02
C LEU A 128 17.54 -7.76 -20.93
N ASP A 129 18.10 -6.59 -20.61
CA ASP A 129 17.50 -5.69 -19.64
C ASP A 129 16.20 -5.10 -20.17
N ALA A 130 16.16 -4.70 -21.45
CA ALA A 130 14.95 -4.17 -22.06
C ALA A 130 13.85 -5.24 -22.17
N ASP A 131 14.18 -6.46 -22.62
CA ASP A 131 13.23 -7.59 -22.65
C ASP A 131 12.65 -7.83 -21.26
N ARG A 132 13.52 -7.88 -20.24
CA ARG A 132 13.11 -8.09 -18.86
C ARG A 132 12.13 -7.03 -18.37
N VAL A 133 12.37 -5.74 -18.63
CA VAL A 133 11.45 -4.65 -18.27
C VAL A 133 10.10 -4.85 -18.95
N LEU A 134 10.10 -4.94 -20.28
CA LEU A 134 8.89 -4.96 -21.08
C LEU A 134 8.04 -6.20 -20.78
N ARG A 135 8.68 -7.37 -20.69
CA ARG A 135 8.03 -8.64 -20.36
C ARG A 135 7.39 -8.61 -18.98
N ARG A 136 8.07 -8.05 -17.98
CA ARG A 136 7.56 -8.00 -16.61
C ARG A 136 6.44 -6.98 -16.42
N ILE A 137 6.50 -5.84 -17.12
CA ILE A 137 5.39 -4.89 -17.15
C ILE A 137 4.18 -5.51 -17.84
N ALA A 138 4.36 -6.20 -18.98
CA ALA A 138 3.28 -6.92 -19.64
C ALA A 138 2.66 -8.01 -18.75
N ALA A 139 3.49 -8.82 -18.08
CA ALA A 139 3.02 -9.83 -17.14
C ALA A 139 2.25 -9.21 -15.95
N LEU A 140 2.72 -8.04 -15.46
CA LEU A 140 2.01 -7.29 -14.43
C LEU A 140 0.61 -6.89 -14.88
N VAL A 141 0.47 -6.30 -16.09
CA VAL A 141 -0.86 -5.97 -16.64
C VAL A 141 -1.73 -7.22 -16.75
N GLY A 142 -1.16 -8.35 -17.17
CA GLY A 142 -1.83 -9.65 -17.18
C GLY A 142 -2.41 -10.05 -15.82
N ALA A 143 -1.65 -9.85 -14.75
CA ALA A 143 -2.01 -10.23 -13.37
C ALA A 143 -2.88 -9.20 -12.61
N ILE A 144 -3.09 -8.00 -13.16
CA ILE A 144 -4.04 -7.04 -12.57
C ILE A 144 -5.46 -7.58 -12.72
N GLN A 145 -6.25 -7.43 -11.66
CA GLN A 145 -7.63 -7.90 -11.54
C GLN A 145 -8.63 -6.76 -11.59
N ARG A 146 -8.25 -5.58 -11.05
CA ARG A 146 -9.08 -4.37 -11.00
C ARG A 146 -8.21 -3.12 -11.01
N THR A 147 -8.75 -2.03 -11.53
CA THR A 147 -8.12 -0.71 -11.49
C THR A 147 -9.16 0.40 -11.44
N ASN A 148 -8.79 1.54 -10.84
CA ASN A 148 -9.63 2.75 -10.86
C ASN A 148 -9.27 3.70 -12.01
N PHE A 149 -8.37 3.32 -12.92
CA PHE A 149 -7.82 4.21 -13.95
C PHE A 149 -8.90 4.91 -14.81
N TYR A 150 -10.00 4.19 -15.07
CA TYR A 150 -11.15 4.68 -15.85
C TYR A 150 -12.29 5.26 -14.99
N GLN A 151 -12.13 5.32 -13.68
CA GLN A 151 -13.13 5.93 -12.81
C GLN A 151 -13.07 7.46 -12.89
N PRO A 152 -14.21 8.13 -13.08
CA PRO A 152 -14.28 9.57 -12.91
C PRO A 152 -14.17 9.94 -11.42
N GLY A 153 -13.56 11.09 -11.16
CA GLY A 153 -13.66 11.80 -9.90
C GLY A 153 -15.02 12.51 -9.76
N ALA A 154 -15.22 13.17 -8.61
CA ALA A 154 -16.47 13.87 -8.31
C ALA A 154 -16.79 15.02 -9.28
N ASP A 155 -15.78 15.60 -9.93
CA ASP A 155 -15.88 16.64 -10.96
C ASP A 155 -16.03 16.08 -12.39
N GLY A 156 -16.17 14.77 -12.53
CA GLY A 156 -16.21 14.07 -13.81
C GLY A 156 -14.84 13.94 -14.48
N GLN A 157 -13.77 14.51 -13.91
CA GLN A 157 -12.42 14.39 -14.44
C GLN A 157 -11.74 13.11 -13.95
N PRO A 158 -10.71 12.60 -14.63
CA PRO A 158 -9.97 11.44 -14.13
C PRO A 158 -9.34 11.69 -12.75
N LYS A 159 -9.46 10.72 -11.84
CA LYS A 159 -8.92 10.79 -10.47
C LYS A 159 -7.40 11.08 -10.45
N PRO A 160 -6.84 11.89 -9.55
CA PRO A 160 -5.42 12.27 -9.57
C PRO A 160 -4.45 11.16 -9.10
N TYR A 161 -4.95 9.93 -8.91
CA TYR A 161 -4.19 8.76 -8.48
C TYR A 161 -4.67 7.52 -9.24
N ILE A 162 -3.83 6.50 -9.29
CA ILE A 162 -4.09 5.23 -9.97
C ILE A 162 -3.95 4.11 -8.95
N SER A 163 -4.83 3.13 -9.01
CA SER A 163 -4.83 1.96 -8.13
C SER A 163 -4.91 0.67 -8.94
N PHE A 164 -4.17 -0.35 -8.51
CA PHE A 164 -4.18 -1.69 -9.11
C PHE A 164 -4.41 -2.74 -8.04
N LYS A 165 -5.34 -3.66 -8.27
CA LYS A 165 -5.47 -4.91 -7.51
C LYS A 165 -4.76 -6.01 -8.28
N ILE A 166 -3.71 -6.56 -7.71
CA ILE A 166 -2.77 -7.47 -8.39
C ILE A 166 -2.91 -8.86 -7.78
N ALA A 167 -3.02 -9.87 -8.64
CA ALA A 167 -2.94 -11.27 -8.26
C ALA A 167 -1.47 -11.73 -8.18
N SER A 168 -0.77 -11.39 -7.10
CA SER A 168 0.69 -11.60 -7.00
C SER A 168 1.16 -13.05 -7.19
N ARG A 169 0.29 -14.04 -6.96
CA ARG A 169 0.60 -15.46 -7.21
C ARG A 169 0.71 -15.80 -8.70
N GLU A 170 0.11 -15.01 -9.58
CA GLU A 170 0.19 -15.17 -11.04
C GLU A 170 1.51 -14.63 -11.61
N LEU A 171 2.23 -13.80 -10.85
CA LEU A 171 3.53 -13.28 -11.25
C LEU A 171 4.64 -14.23 -10.80
N GLU A 172 5.17 -15.01 -11.74
CA GLU A 172 6.20 -16.03 -11.48
C GLU A 172 7.47 -15.44 -10.84
N ASP A 173 7.86 -14.25 -11.27
CA ASP A 173 9.13 -13.60 -10.95
C ASP A 173 9.10 -12.80 -9.64
N LEU A 174 7.94 -12.66 -8.99
CA LEU A 174 7.87 -12.03 -7.67
C LEU A 174 8.58 -12.88 -6.60
N PRO A 175 9.35 -12.27 -5.69
CA PRO A 175 9.98 -12.99 -4.61
C PRO A 175 8.93 -13.54 -3.61
N ALA A 176 9.22 -14.71 -3.04
CA ALA A 176 8.40 -15.29 -1.99
C ALA A 176 8.55 -14.53 -0.66
N PRO A 177 7.51 -14.47 0.20
CA PRO A 177 6.18 -15.03 0.00
C PRO A 177 5.28 -14.12 -0.86
N LYS A 178 4.54 -14.71 -1.80
CA LYS A 178 3.62 -13.99 -2.70
C LYS A 178 2.25 -13.80 -2.03
N PRO A 179 1.79 -12.55 -1.82
CA PRO A 179 0.45 -12.29 -1.33
C PRO A 179 -0.63 -12.90 -2.22
N TYR A 180 -1.80 -13.17 -1.66
CA TYR A 180 -2.98 -13.55 -2.45
C TYR A 180 -3.40 -12.37 -3.36
N ARG A 181 -3.44 -11.16 -2.78
CA ARG A 181 -3.70 -9.91 -3.49
C ARG A 181 -2.84 -8.79 -2.95
N GLU A 182 -2.44 -7.89 -3.83
CA GLU A 182 -1.84 -6.60 -3.49
C GLU A 182 -2.68 -5.49 -4.07
N ILE A 183 -2.98 -4.46 -3.29
CA ILE A 183 -3.53 -3.22 -3.83
C ILE A 183 -2.44 -2.17 -3.79
N PHE A 184 -1.98 -1.73 -4.95
CA PHE A 184 -0.96 -0.68 -5.10
C PHE A 184 -1.62 0.62 -5.50
N ILE A 185 -1.22 1.73 -4.87
CA ILE A 185 -1.71 3.08 -5.16
C ILE A 185 -0.51 3.95 -5.54
N SER A 186 -0.66 4.72 -6.62
CA SER A 186 0.32 5.68 -7.10
C SER A 186 -0.34 7.03 -7.38
N ALA A 187 0.20 8.08 -6.78
CA ALA A 187 -0.17 9.47 -6.98
C ALA A 187 1.10 10.35 -6.90
N PRO A 188 1.09 11.59 -7.41
CA PRO A 188 2.24 12.50 -7.27
C PRO A 188 2.69 12.75 -5.82
N HIS A 189 1.77 12.64 -4.84
CA HIS A 189 2.05 12.89 -3.43
C HIS A 189 2.11 11.65 -2.54
N VAL A 190 1.69 10.49 -3.03
CA VAL A 190 1.70 9.26 -2.22
C VAL A 190 1.88 8.03 -3.09
N GLU A 191 2.65 7.08 -2.57
CA GLU A 191 2.64 5.70 -3.04
C GLU A 191 2.30 4.79 -1.86
N GLY A 192 1.70 3.65 -2.12
CA GLY A 192 1.40 2.71 -1.05
C GLY A 192 0.98 1.35 -1.54
N VAL A 193 1.04 0.37 -0.65
CA VAL A 193 0.62 -0.99 -0.93
C VAL A 193 -0.15 -1.58 0.24
N HIS A 194 -1.17 -2.37 -0.05
CA HIS A 194 -1.87 -3.22 0.92
C HIS A 194 -1.78 -4.68 0.48
N LEU A 195 -1.18 -5.52 1.32
CA LEU A 195 -0.93 -6.94 1.06
C LEU A 195 -1.93 -7.80 1.84
N ARG A 196 -2.61 -8.72 1.16
CA ARG A 196 -3.49 -9.74 1.77
C ARG A 196 -3.06 -11.14 1.38
N PHE A 197 -3.11 -12.08 2.33
CA PHE A 197 -2.77 -13.49 2.09
C PHE A 197 -3.97 -14.43 1.95
N GLY A 198 -5.18 -13.88 2.01
CA GLY A 198 -6.42 -14.55 1.64
C GLY A 198 -7.57 -13.55 1.51
N PRO A 199 -8.79 -14.03 1.23
CA PRO A 199 -9.95 -13.17 0.94
C PRO A 199 -10.40 -12.37 2.17
N VAL A 200 -10.35 -12.98 3.36
CA VAL A 200 -10.69 -12.33 4.63
C VAL A 200 -9.41 -12.15 5.44
N ALA A 201 -8.87 -10.94 5.48
CA ALA A 201 -7.61 -10.64 6.13
C ALA A 201 -7.66 -9.29 6.87
N ARG A 202 -6.91 -9.17 7.97
CA ARG A 202 -6.83 -7.94 8.79
C ARG A 202 -5.40 -7.59 9.14
N GLY A 203 -5.12 -6.30 9.19
CA GLY A 203 -3.91 -5.75 9.77
C GLY A 203 -3.77 -4.24 9.58
N GLY A 204 -2.72 -3.71 10.21
CA GLY A 204 -2.50 -2.26 10.30
C GLY A 204 -1.95 -1.62 9.04
N LEU A 205 -2.21 -0.31 8.89
CA LEU A 205 -1.65 0.55 7.84
C LEU A 205 -0.53 1.41 8.41
N ARG A 206 0.67 1.27 7.86
CA ARG A 206 1.87 1.95 8.33
C ARG A 206 2.19 3.21 7.52
N TRP A 207 2.52 4.29 8.19
CA TRP A 207 3.23 5.38 7.53
C TRP A 207 4.71 5.01 7.46
N SER A 208 5.18 4.76 6.24
CA SER A 208 6.58 4.44 5.94
C SER A 208 7.37 5.68 5.56
N ASP A 209 8.61 5.76 6.01
CA ASP A 209 9.64 6.71 5.58
C ASP A 209 10.56 6.13 4.49
N ARG A 210 10.32 4.87 4.09
CA ARG A 210 11.16 4.12 3.14
C ARG A 210 10.67 4.33 1.71
N ARG A 211 11.32 5.23 0.97
CA ARG A 211 10.98 5.51 -0.42
C ARG A 211 11.12 4.27 -1.31
N ASP A 212 12.26 3.59 -1.25
CA ASP A 212 12.65 2.62 -2.28
C ASP A 212 12.17 1.18 -2.01
N ASP A 213 11.73 0.87 -0.78
CA ASP A 213 11.37 -0.50 -0.39
C ASP A 213 10.30 -0.61 0.72
N PHE A 214 9.36 0.34 0.80
CA PHE A 214 8.22 0.24 1.73
C PHE A 214 7.44 -1.06 1.55
N ARG A 215 7.34 -1.62 0.33
CA ARG A 215 6.68 -2.92 0.12
C ARG A 215 7.39 -4.05 0.87
N THR A 216 8.72 -4.06 0.89
CA THR A 216 9.52 -5.04 1.63
C THR A 216 9.29 -4.90 3.14
N GLU A 217 9.23 -3.67 3.64
CA GLU A 217 8.86 -3.39 5.04
C GLU A 217 7.48 -3.96 5.38
N VAL A 218 6.46 -3.63 4.56
CA VAL A 218 5.09 -4.11 4.76
C VAL A 218 5.02 -5.64 4.70
N LEU A 219 5.70 -6.27 3.74
CA LEU A 219 5.76 -7.73 3.60
C LEU A 219 6.41 -8.40 4.82
N GLY A 220 7.48 -7.81 5.35
CA GLY A 220 8.13 -8.28 6.59
C GLY A 220 7.19 -8.25 7.78
N LEU A 221 6.33 -7.24 7.89
CA LEU A 221 5.34 -7.11 8.95
C LEU A 221 4.17 -8.10 8.81
N VAL A 222 3.76 -8.45 7.58
CA VAL A 222 2.72 -9.47 7.37
C VAL A 222 3.15 -10.83 7.92
N LYS A 223 4.42 -11.21 7.75
CA LYS A 223 4.94 -12.50 8.27
C LYS A 223 4.72 -12.62 9.79
N ALA A 224 5.02 -11.55 10.54
CA ALA A 224 4.75 -11.51 11.97
C ALA A 224 3.24 -11.57 12.29
N GLN A 225 2.41 -10.93 11.46
CA GLN A 225 0.95 -10.91 11.64
C GLN A 225 0.30 -12.28 11.38
N GLN A 226 0.84 -13.08 10.45
CA GLN A 226 0.35 -14.44 10.18
C GLN A 226 0.53 -15.36 11.39
N VAL A 227 1.68 -15.29 12.06
CA VAL A 227 1.91 -16.04 13.31
C VAL A 227 0.97 -15.54 14.42
N LYS A 228 0.70 -14.22 14.46
CA LYS A 228 -0.19 -13.61 15.47
C LYS A 228 -1.66 -14.02 15.30
N ASN A 229 -2.17 -14.14 14.07
CA ASN A 229 -3.60 -14.34 13.81
C ASN A 229 -4.02 -15.83 13.73
N ALA A 230 -3.11 -16.79 13.94
CA ALA A 230 -3.30 -18.21 13.66
C ALA A 230 -4.57 -18.85 14.27
N VAL A 231 -5.14 -18.27 15.33
CA VAL A 231 -6.33 -18.79 16.04
C VAL A 231 -7.63 -18.03 15.71
N ILE A 232 -7.57 -16.82 15.13
CA ILE A 232 -8.76 -15.95 14.96
C ILE A 232 -9.16 -15.80 13.49
N VAL A 233 -8.26 -15.25 12.66
CA VAL A 233 -8.42 -15.17 11.19
C VAL A 233 -7.10 -15.65 10.60
N PRO A 234 -7.02 -16.86 10.04
CA PRO A 234 -5.75 -17.54 9.79
C PRO A 234 -4.83 -16.82 8.78
N VAL A 235 -5.34 -15.82 8.05
CA VAL A 235 -4.57 -15.05 7.07
C VAL A 235 -4.51 -13.56 7.46
N GLY A 236 -3.30 -13.03 7.56
CA GLY A 236 -3.05 -11.62 7.89
C GLY A 236 -3.07 -10.70 6.66
N SER A 237 -3.33 -9.42 6.89
CA SER A 237 -3.01 -8.35 5.94
C SER A 237 -2.06 -7.32 6.57
N LYS A 238 -1.47 -6.47 5.74
CA LYS A 238 -0.77 -5.28 6.19
C LYS A 238 -0.73 -4.29 5.04
N GLY A 239 -0.84 -3.00 5.35
CA GLY A 239 -0.56 -1.98 4.36
C GLY A 239 0.48 -0.99 4.83
N GLY A 240 0.98 -0.21 3.90
CA GLY A 240 1.81 0.94 4.19
C GLY A 240 1.79 1.94 3.04
N PHE A 241 1.95 3.21 3.39
CA PHE A 241 2.00 4.32 2.45
C PHE A 241 3.21 5.20 2.74
N TYR A 242 3.75 5.79 1.69
CA TYR A 242 4.90 6.69 1.68
C TYR A 242 4.45 8.05 1.13
N PRO A 243 4.32 9.08 1.99
CA PRO A 243 4.09 10.45 1.55
C PRO A 243 5.33 11.01 0.85
N LYS A 244 5.19 11.38 -0.43
CA LYS A 244 6.31 11.84 -1.27
C LYS A 244 6.65 13.32 -1.09
N GLN A 245 5.70 14.12 -0.59
CA GLN A 245 5.77 15.57 -0.59
C GLN A 245 5.79 16.20 0.81
N LEU A 246 6.29 15.47 1.82
CA LEU A 246 6.45 16.04 3.16
C LEU A 246 7.30 17.32 3.11
N PRO A 247 6.84 18.42 3.73
CA PRO A 247 7.53 19.71 3.66
C PRO A 247 8.88 19.62 4.39
N ARG A 248 9.97 19.92 3.66
CA ARG A 248 11.32 19.95 4.24
C ARG A 248 11.44 21.15 5.19
N GLY A 249 11.68 20.89 6.47
CA GLY A 249 11.76 21.94 7.49
C GLY A 249 10.41 22.57 7.85
N GLY A 250 9.30 21.97 7.42
CA GLY A 250 7.97 22.36 7.87
C GLY A 250 7.77 22.08 9.36
N ASP A 251 6.84 22.80 9.98
CA ASP A 251 6.43 22.48 11.33
C ASP A 251 5.70 21.13 11.40
N ARG A 252 5.45 20.67 12.64
CA ARG A 252 4.78 19.40 12.89
C ARG A 252 3.40 19.34 12.24
N ASP A 253 2.67 20.45 12.22
CA ASP A 253 1.30 20.50 11.72
C ASP A 253 1.26 20.38 10.20
N ALA A 254 2.20 21.03 9.49
CA ALA A 254 2.34 20.91 8.03
C ALA A 254 2.74 19.48 7.62
N ILE A 255 3.66 18.85 8.36
CA ILE A 255 4.05 17.44 8.14
C ILE A 255 2.85 16.52 8.36
N GLN A 256 2.08 16.74 9.42
CA GLN A 256 0.92 15.92 9.74
C GLN A 256 -0.21 16.11 8.71
N ALA A 257 -0.47 17.34 8.26
CA ALA A 257 -1.46 17.63 7.23
C ALA A 257 -1.16 16.92 5.91
N GLU A 258 0.10 16.92 5.47
CA GLU A 258 0.51 16.22 4.26
C GLU A 258 0.40 14.69 4.41
N ALA A 259 0.77 14.15 5.58
CA ALA A 259 0.60 12.74 5.87
C ALA A 259 -0.87 12.31 5.86
N ILE A 260 -1.77 13.15 6.40
CA ILE A 260 -3.22 12.92 6.34
C ILE A 260 -3.72 12.97 4.90
N ARG A 261 -3.26 13.92 4.08
CA ARG A 261 -3.62 14.00 2.66
C ARG A 261 -3.21 12.73 1.91
N ALA A 262 -1.97 12.29 2.10
CA ALA A 262 -1.45 11.05 1.54
C ALA A 262 -2.26 9.82 2.00
N TYR A 263 -2.56 9.75 3.30
CA TYR A 263 -3.33 8.66 3.89
C TYR A 263 -4.75 8.56 3.33
N LYS A 264 -5.46 9.71 3.22
CA LYS A 264 -6.79 9.75 2.62
C LYS A 264 -6.78 9.25 1.17
N THR A 265 -5.84 9.71 0.35
CA THR A 265 -5.70 9.22 -1.04
C THR A 265 -5.40 7.71 -1.09
N PHE A 266 -4.54 7.22 -0.20
CA PHE A 266 -4.25 5.79 -0.10
C PHE A 266 -5.52 4.97 0.21
N LEU A 267 -6.30 5.40 1.20
CA LEU A 267 -7.57 4.76 1.55
C LEU A 267 -8.61 4.82 0.42
N SER A 268 -8.77 5.99 -0.21
CA SER A 268 -9.65 6.15 -1.38
C SER A 268 -9.26 5.20 -2.51
N GLY A 269 -7.98 5.01 -2.79
CA GLY A 269 -7.52 4.05 -3.79
C GLY A 269 -7.76 2.58 -3.42
N LEU A 270 -7.77 2.24 -2.13
CA LEU A 270 -8.19 0.90 -1.68
C LEU A 270 -9.70 0.69 -1.91
N LEU A 271 -10.52 1.66 -1.51
CA LEU A 271 -11.98 1.57 -1.59
C LEU A 271 -12.50 1.66 -3.03
N ASP A 272 -11.81 2.41 -3.91
CA ASP A 272 -12.17 2.54 -5.32
C ASP A 272 -12.28 1.20 -6.05
N ILE A 273 -11.57 0.16 -5.61
CA ILE A 273 -11.51 -1.14 -6.28
C ILE A 273 -11.95 -2.31 -5.40
N THR A 274 -12.55 -2.02 -4.24
CA THR A 274 -13.10 -3.00 -3.28
C THR A 274 -14.62 -3.03 -3.42
N ASP A 275 -15.23 -4.22 -3.46
CA ASP A 275 -16.69 -4.30 -3.54
C ASP A 275 -17.35 -3.74 -2.27
N ASN A 276 -18.60 -3.32 -2.37
CA ASN A 276 -19.40 -2.91 -1.23
C ASN A 276 -20.52 -3.93 -0.96
N ILE A 277 -21.21 -3.80 0.18
CA ILE A 277 -22.44 -4.55 0.49
C ILE A 277 -23.59 -3.54 0.62
N ASP A 278 -24.64 -3.72 -0.16
CA ASP A 278 -25.82 -2.84 -0.11
C ASP A 278 -26.78 -3.19 1.04
N ALA A 279 -27.85 -2.40 1.19
CA ALA A 279 -28.85 -2.59 2.23
C ALA A 279 -29.63 -3.94 2.12
N ASP A 280 -29.60 -4.59 0.96
CA ASP A 280 -30.21 -5.90 0.71
C ASP A 280 -29.21 -7.06 0.95
N ASN A 281 -28.03 -6.78 1.53
CA ASN A 281 -26.92 -7.71 1.70
C ASN A 281 -26.36 -8.28 0.39
N ARG A 282 -26.45 -7.55 -0.72
CA ARG A 282 -25.83 -7.94 -2.00
C ARG A 282 -24.47 -7.30 -2.16
N VAL A 283 -23.52 -8.05 -2.74
CA VAL A 283 -22.21 -7.52 -3.10
C VAL A 283 -22.36 -6.65 -4.36
N VAL A 284 -21.91 -5.41 -4.27
CA VAL A 284 -21.98 -4.43 -5.35
C VAL A 284 -20.56 -4.01 -5.75
N PRO A 285 -20.15 -4.22 -7.00
CA PRO A 285 -18.83 -3.79 -7.46
C PRO A 285 -18.73 -2.27 -7.61
N PRO A 286 -17.53 -1.69 -7.52
CA PRO A 286 -17.36 -0.26 -7.73
C PRO A 286 -17.75 0.18 -9.14
N PRO A 287 -18.25 1.42 -9.31
CA PRO A 287 -18.62 1.94 -10.62
C PRO A 287 -17.39 2.03 -11.54
N SER A 288 -17.60 1.80 -12.83
CA SER A 288 -16.55 1.91 -13.87
C SER A 288 -15.32 1.03 -13.61
N VAL A 289 -15.51 -0.13 -12.97
CA VAL A 289 -14.48 -1.16 -12.80
C VAL A 289 -14.88 -2.43 -13.53
N VAL A 290 -14.01 -2.92 -14.40
CA VAL A 290 -14.10 -4.28 -14.95
C VAL A 290 -13.52 -5.24 -13.92
N VAL A 291 -14.35 -6.13 -13.39
CA VAL A 291 -13.99 -7.10 -12.36
C VAL A 291 -13.51 -8.40 -13.02
N HIS A 292 -12.21 -8.72 -12.94
CA HIS A 292 -11.64 -9.96 -13.47
C HIS A 292 -11.56 -11.09 -12.44
N ASP A 293 -11.68 -10.77 -11.15
CA ASP A 293 -11.74 -11.75 -10.07
C ASP A 293 -13.19 -11.99 -9.59
N GLY A 294 -13.35 -12.51 -8.38
CA GLY A 294 -14.65 -12.72 -7.76
C GLY A 294 -15.05 -11.58 -6.82
N GLU A 295 -16.17 -11.78 -6.13
CA GLU A 295 -16.62 -10.91 -5.04
C GLU A 295 -15.53 -10.75 -3.96
N ASP A 296 -15.30 -9.51 -3.56
CA ASP A 296 -14.30 -9.14 -2.57
C ASP A 296 -14.71 -7.88 -1.79
N PRO A 297 -15.78 -7.95 -0.98
CA PRO A 297 -16.27 -6.82 -0.21
C PRO A 297 -15.51 -6.59 1.10
N TYR A 298 -14.64 -7.53 1.49
CA TYR A 298 -14.02 -7.52 2.81
C TYR A 298 -12.68 -6.80 2.80
N LEU A 299 -12.69 -5.56 3.31
CA LEU A 299 -11.50 -4.76 3.58
C LEU A 299 -11.63 -4.11 4.96
N VAL A 300 -10.76 -4.54 5.89
CA VAL A 300 -10.67 -3.97 7.24
C VAL A 300 -9.24 -3.53 7.48
N VAL A 301 -9.09 -2.34 8.04
CA VAL A 301 -7.79 -1.74 8.35
C VAL A 301 -7.63 -1.53 9.86
N ALA A 302 -6.41 -1.29 10.30
CA ALA A 302 -6.12 -0.92 11.67
C ALA A 302 -5.00 0.12 11.69
N ALA A 303 -4.84 0.80 12.82
CA ALA A 303 -3.67 1.64 13.03
C ALA A 303 -2.37 0.81 13.15
N ASP A 304 -1.25 1.44 12.77
CA ASP A 304 0.12 0.97 12.99
C ASP A 304 1.03 2.19 13.30
N LYS A 305 2.35 2.01 13.20
CA LYS A 305 3.33 3.09 13.38
C LYS A 305 3.00 4.26 12.45
N GLY A 306 2.90 5.45 13.04
CA GLY A 306 2.61 6.71 12.35
C GLY A 306 1.13 6.95 12.03
N THR A 307 0.23 6.02 12.33
CA THR A 307 -1.21 6.14 12.06
C THR A 307 -2.07 5.89 13.30
N ALA A 308 -1.47 5.89 14.50
CA ALA A 308 -2.15 5.60 15.77
C ALA A 308 -3.44 6.41 15.99
N THR A 309 -3.48 7.67 15.55
CA THR A 309 -4.63 8.57 15.69
C THR A 309 -5.45 8.70 14.40
N PHE A 310 -5.19 7.87 13.39
CA PHE A 310 -5.78 8.03 12.06
C PHE A 310 -7.01 7.13 11.83
N SER A 311 -7.40 6.30 12.80
CA SER A 311 -8.56 5.40 12.65
C SER A 311 -9.86 6.17 12.36
N ASP A 312 -10.11 7.30 13.02
CA ASP A 312 -11.28 8.14 12.74
C ASP A 312 -11.25 8.75 11.33
N ILE A 313 -10.06 9.09 10.84
CA ILE A 313 -9.87 9.56 9.47
C ILE A 313 -10.24 8.44 8.49
N ALA A 314 -9.84 7.21 8.78
CA ALA A 314 -10.14 6.06 7.94
C ALA A 314 -11.62 5.72 7.92
N ASN A 315 -12.28 5.73 9.07
CA ASN A 315 -13.72 5.53 9.17
C ASN A 315 -14.50 6.64 8.46
N GLY A 316 -14.09 7.90 8.60
CA GLY A 316 -14.71 9.01 7.85
C GLY A 316 -14.59 8.84 6.33
N VAL A 317 -13.44 8.38 5.82
CA VAL A 317 -13.30 8.07 4.39
C VAL A 317 -14.19 6.89 3.99
N ALA A 318 -14.33 5.85 4.82
CA ALA A 318 -15.23 4.73 4.54
C ALA A 318 -16.71 5.16 4.52
N GLU A 319 -17.11 6.05 5.43
CA GLU A 319 -18.44 6.67 5.47
C GLU A 319 -18.72 7.51 4.23
N ASP A 320 -17.77 8.33 3.76
CA ASP A 320 -17.89 9.11 2.52
C ASP A 320 -18.14 8.21 1.30
N TYR A 321 -17.61 6.98 1.33
CA TYR A 321 -17.83 5.95 0.29
C TYR A 321 -19.13 5.16 0.49
N GLY A 322 -19.84 5.36 1.60
CA GLY A 322 -20.97 4.52 2.00
C GLY A 322 -20.56 3.05 2.18
N PHE A 323 -19.31 2.78 2.57
CA PHE A 323 -18.79 1.43 2.71
C PHE A 323 -19.50 0.70 3.86
N TRP A 324 -19.92 -0.54 3.63
CA TRP A 324 -20.84 -1.28 4.50
C TRP A 324 -20.35 -1.49 5.94
N LEU A 325 -19.03 -1.46 6.16
CA LEU A 325 -18.45 -1.56 7.49
C LEU A 325 -18.56 -0.26 8.30
N GLY A 326 -18.76 0.89 7.66
CA GLY A 326 -18.86 2.20 8.33
C GLY A 326 -17.73 2.44 9.34
N ASP A 327 -18.10 2.68 10.59
CA ASP A 327 -17.19 2.90 11.72
C ASP A 327 -16.38 1.66 12.14
N ALA A 328 -16.73 0.47 11.66
CA ALA A 328 -15.97 -0.75 11.84
C ALA A 328 -14.89 -0.99 10.76
N PHE A 329 -14.76 -0.10 9.77
CA PHE A 329 -13.73 -0.20 8.73
C PHE A 329 -12.32 -0.19 9.30
N ALA A 330 -12.05 0.73 10.23
CA ALA A 330 -10.78 0.87 10.93
C ALA A 330 -10.95 0.64 12.43
N SER A 331 -10.22 -0.33 12.97
CA SER A 331 -10.25 -0.58 14.42
C SER A 331 -9.44 0.45 15.21
N GLY A 332 -9.93 0.83 16.39
CA GLY A 332 -9.21 1.70 17.34
C GLY A 332 -9.45 3.20 17.14
N GLY A 333 -10.58 3.58 16.54
CA GLY A 333 -11.07 4.96 16.52
C GLY A 333 -11.74 5.37 17.84
N SER A 334 -12.29 6.59 17.87
CA SER A 334 -13.07 7.14 18.98
C SER A 334 -14.36 6.36 19.24
N VAL A 335 -14.87 5.68 18.23
CA VAL A 335 -15.98 4.72 18.33
C VAL A 335 -15.40 3.31 18.42
N GLY A 336 -15.30 2.79 19.65
CA GLY A 336 -14.79 1.43 19.92
C GLY A 336 -13.91 1.34 21.16
N TYR A 337 -13.20 0.21 21.31
CA TYR A 337 -12.29 -0.03 22.42
C TYR A 337 -10.88 0.47 22.09
N ASP A 338 -10.38 1.47 22.82
CA ASP A 338 -8.99 1.88 22.75
C ASP A 338 -8.11 0.77 23.37
N HIS A 339 -7.45 0.01 22.50
CA HIS A 339 -6.63 -1.13 22.87
C HIS A 339 -5.47 -0.77 23.80
N LYS A 340 -4.94 0.46 23.71
CA LYS A 340 -3.86 0.95 24.55
C LYS A 340 -4.39 1.37 25.91
N VAL A 341 -5.48 2.14 25.97
CA VAL A 341 -6.12 2.55 27.25
C VAL A 341 -6.60 1.33 28.03
N MET A 342 -7.16 0.33 27.34
CA MET A 342 -7.59 -0.91 27.98
C MET A 342 -6.42 -1.88 28.27
N GLY A 343 -5.26 -1.66 27.66
CA GLY A 343 -4.09 -2.53 27.75
C GLY A 343 -4.35 -3.94 27.24
N ILE A 344 -5.13 -4.09 26.16
CA ILE A 344 -5.57 -5.40 25.65
C ILE A 344 -4.37 -6.27 25.30
N THR A 345 -3.37 -5.71 24.60
CA THR A 345 -2.15 -6.42 24.23
C THR A 345 -1.38 -6.85 25.47
N ALA A 346 -1.18 -5.94 26.43
CA ALA A 346 -0.46 -6.21 27.66
C ALA A 346 -1.15 -7.28 28.51
N ARG A 347 -2.47 -7.20 28.68
CA ARG A 347 -3.27 -8.21 29.40
C ARG A 347 -3.14 -9.58 28.78
N GLY A 348 -3.26 -9.68 27.46
CA GLY A 348 -3.10 -10.94 26.73
C GLY A 348 -1.69 -11.52 26.89
N ALA A 349 -0.65 -10.69 26.73
CA ALA A 349 0.73 -11.11 26.97
C ALA A 349 0.96 -11.56 28.42
N TRP A 350 0.35 -10.87 29.38
CA TRP A 350 0.47 -11.18 30.80
C TRP A 350 -0.14 -12.52 31.20
N GLU A 351 -1.22 -12.95 30.54
CA GLU A 351 -1.74 -14.32 30.73
C GLU A 351 -0.68 -15.38 30.38
N ALA A 352 0.08 -15.17 29.30
CA ALA A 352 1.18 -16.06 28.93
C ALA A 352 2.32 -16.02 29.97
N VAL A 353 2.66 -14.83 30.48
CA VAL A 353 3.67 -14.67 31.55
C VAL A 353 3.22 -15.40 32.83
N LYS A 354 1.98 -15.19 33.28
CA LYS A 354 1.42 -15.88 34.45
C LYS A 354 1.46 -17.39 34.29
N ARG A 355 1.10 -17.89 33.11
CA ARG A 355 1.18 -19.33 32.81
C ARG A 355 2.61 -19.85 32.90
N HIS A 356 3.57 -19.16 32.29
CA HIS A 356 4.97 -19.58 32.31
C HIS A 356 5.53 -19.67 33.73
N PHE A 357 5.29 -18.65 34.55
CA PHE A 357 5.71 -18.67 35.96
C PHE A 357 5.00 -19.75 36.78
N ARG A 358 3.71 -20.00 36.53
CA ARG A 358 2.98 -21.11 37.17
C ARG A 358 3.56 -22.48 36.83
N GLU A 359 3.98 -22.68 35.58
CA GLU A 359 4.68 -23.91 35.15
C GLU A 359 6.04 -24.07 35.85
N MET A 360 6.65 -22.97 36.31
CA MET A 360 7.85 -22.95 37.15
C MET A 360 7.55 -22.98 38.66
N GLY A 361 6.27 -23.14 39.05
CA GLY A 361 5.86 -23.21 40.45
C GLY A 361 5.85 -21.88 41.19
N LYS A 362 5.75 -20.74 40.49
CA LYS A 362 5.74 -19.40 41.09
C LYS A 362 4.47 -18.63 40.70
N ASP A 363 3.78 -18.04 41.67
CA ASP A 363 2.64 -17.16 41.41
C ASP A 363 3.03 -15.68 41.50
N ILE A 364 3.33 -15.08 40.35
CA ILE A 364 3.70 -13.67 40.22
C ILE A 364 2.58 -12.67 40.55
N GLN A 365 1.38 -13.14 40.89
CA GLN A 365 0.30 -12.28 41.39
C GLN A 365 0.37 -12.11 42.92
N THR A 366 0.99 -13.06 43.62
CA THR A 366 1.09 -13.06 45.09
C THR A 366 2.52 -13.02 45.60
N GLU A 367 3.51 -13.37 44.76
CA GLU A 367 4.92 -13.43 45.13
C GLU A 367 5.77 -12.40 44.38
N PRO A 368 6.69 -11.68 45.06
CA PRO A 368 7.60 -10.73 44.42
C PRO A 368 8.48 -11.33 43.32
N PHE A 369 8.69 -10.58 42.24
CA PHE A 369 9.55 -10.95 41.14
C PHE A 369 10.18 -9.73 40.47
N THR A 370 11.36 -9.90 39.89
CA THR A 370 12.11 -8.83 39.25
C THR A 370 11.86 -8.78 37.75
N VAL A 371 11.90 -7.57 37.18
CA VAL A 371 11.71 -7.33 35.75
C VAL A 371 12.74 -6.33 35.24
N VAL A 372 13.16 -6.52 33.98
CA VAL A 372 13.85 -5.50 33.19
C VAL A 372 12.97 -5.16 31.98
N GLY A 373 12.62 -3.90 31.83
CA GLY A 373 11.79 -3.38 30.74
C GLY A 373 12.60 -2.97 29.52
N VAL A 374 12.09 -3.30 28.33
CA VAL A 374 12.60 -2.80 27.05
C VAL A 374 11.50 -2.02 26.36
N GLY A 375 11.74 -0.74 26.13
CA GLY A 375 10.75 0.21 25.60
C GLY A 375 10.33 1.26 26.62
N ASP A 376 9.33 2.04 26.24
CA ASP A 376 8.88 3.20 27.02
C ASP A 376 7.73 2.85 27.97
N MET A 377 7.74 3.40 29.19
CA MET A 377 6.65 3.23 30.19
C MET A 377 5.30 3.79 29.70
N SER A 378 5.30 4.73 28.76
CA SER A 378 4.09 5.21 28.07
C SER A 378 3.63 4.30 26.91
N GLY A 379 4.34 3.20 26.65
CA GLY A 379 4.04 2.22 25.62
C GLY A 379 2.94 1.23 26.02
N ASP A 380 2.27 0.63 25.03
CA ASP A 380 1.15 -0.29 25.26
C ASP A 380 1.56 -1.55 26.05
N VAL A 381 2.60 -2.27 25.62
CA VAL A 381 2.92 -3.58 26.23
C VAL A 381 3.68 -3.44 27.55
N PHE A 382 4.78 -2.68 27.56
CA PHE A 382 5.63 -2.56 28.74
C PHE A 382 4.91 -1.81 29.86
N GLY A 383 4.44 -0.59 29.60
CA GLY A 383 3.75 0.26 30.58
C GLY A 383 2.54 -0.44 31.21
N ASN A 384 1.54 -0.81 30.40
CA ASN A 384 0.36 -1.48 30.93
C ASN A 384 0.70 -2.83 31.57
N GLY A 385 1.71 -3.56 31.08
CA GLY A 385 2.13 -4.83 31.64
C GLY A 385 2.65 -4.71 33.07
N MET A 386 3.37 -3.62 33.36
CA MET A 386 3.84 -3.34 34.70
C MET A 386 2.66 -3.13 35.68
N LEU A 387 1.52 -2.61 35.21
CA LEU A 387 0.31 -2.42 36.01
C LEU A 387 -0.52 -3.70 36.23
N LEU A 388 -0.01 -4.88 35.88
CA LEU A 388 -0.75 -6.14 36.04
C LEU A 388 -0.31 -6.99 37.24
N SER A 389 0.66 -6.51 38.03
CA SER A 389 0.98 -7.06 39.35
C SER A 389 1.57 -6.03 40.31
N LYS A 390 1.04 -6.01 41.53
CA LYS A 390 1.61 -5.26 42.66
C LYS A 390 2.91 -5.88 43.19
N GLN A 391 3.27 -7.08 42.73
CA GLN A 391 4.46 -7.80 43.17
C GLN A 391 5.68 -7.54 42.27
N THR A 392 5.52 -6.72 41.23
CA THR A 392 6.59 -6.38 40.30
C THR A 392 7.66 -5.50 40.96
N ARG A 393 8.92 -5.88 40.75
CA ARG A 393 10.12 -5.13 41.14
C ARG A 393 10.91 -4.77 39.87
N LEU A 394 10.71 -3.55 39.37
CA LEU A 394 11.35 -3.08 38.13
C LEU A 394 12.80 -2.67 38.42
N LEU A 395 13.76 -3.49 38.00
CA LEU A 395 15.19 -3.22 38.25
C LEU A 395 15.77 -2.23 37.25
N ALA A 396 15.30 -2.30 36.01
CA ALA A 396 15.81 -1.47 34.94
C ALA A 396 14.74 -1.29 33.87
N ALA A 397 14.77 -0.15 33.17
CA ALA A 397 14.01 0.07 31.95
C ALA A 397 14.82 0.92 31.00
N PHE A 398 14.78 0.63 29.70
CA PHE A 398 15.47 1.47 28.72
C PHE A 398 14.72 1.55 27.40
N ASP A 399 14.78 2.71 26.77
CA ASP A 399 14.38 2.94 25.40
C ASP A 399 15.48 3.74 24.65
N HIS A 400 15.17 4.22 23.45
CA HIS A 400 16.08 5.05 22.66
C HIS A 400 16.42 6.43 23.27
N ARG A 401 15.77 6.83 24.38
CA ARG A 401 15.89 8.16 24.98
C ARG A 401 16.40 8.13 26.41
N HIS A 402 15.94 7.15 27.20
CA HIS A 402 16.13 7.12 28.64
C HIS A 402 16.58 5.73 29.12
N ILE A 403 17.33 5.74 30.22
CA ILE A 403 17.71 4.54 30.98
C ILE A 403 17.33 4.79 32.44
N PHE A 404 16.57 3.88 33.01
CA PHE A 404 16.19 3.83 34.42
C PHE A 404 16.85 2.61 35.07
N LEU A 405 17.40 2.78 36.26
CA LEU A 405 18.01 1.72 37.07
C LEU A 405 17.61 1.91 38.53
N ASP A 406 17.02 0.88 39.13
CA ASP A 406 16.80 0.78 40.58
C ASP A 406 17.29 -0.61 41.04
N PRO A 407 18.40 -0.69 41.79
CA PRO A 407 18.93 -1.96 42.25
C PRO A 407 18.10 -2.60 43.38
N ASN A 408 17.23 -1.84 44.06
CA ASN A 408 16.46 -2.32 45.20
C ASN A 408 15.03 -1.76 45.26
N PRO A 409 14.21 -2.01 44.21
CA PRO A 409 12.85 -1.48 44.14
C PRO A 409 11.96 -2.16 45.18
N ASP A 410 11.24 -1.34 45.93
CA ASP A 410 10.15 -1.79 46.79
C ASP A 410 8.85 -1.90 45.99
N ALA A 411 8.19 -3.05 46.08
CA ALA A 411 7.06 -3.37 45.21
C ALA A 411 5.81 -2.52 45.49
N ALA A 412 5.63 -2.09 46.75
CA ALA A 412 4.46 -1.31 47.15
C ALA A 412 4.59 0.17 46.75
N SER A 413 5.74 0.80 47.05
CA SER A 413 6.01 2.18 46.65
C SER A 413 6.12 2.34 45.13
N SER A 414 6.86 1.45 44.47
CA SER A 414 7.00 1.48 43.00
C SER A 414 5.69 1.15 42.26
N TRP A 415 4.66 0.61 42.93
CA TRP A 415 3.34 0.46 42.32
C TRP A 415 2.64 1.80 42.13
N GLU A 416 2.74 2.72 43.09
CA GLU A 416 2.11 4.05 42.98
C GLU A 416 2.89 4.96 42.02
N GLU A 417 4.18 4.71 41.84
CA GLU A 417 5.03 5.46 40.90
C GLU A 417 4.80 5.09 39.42
N ARG A 418 4.28 3.88 39.16
CA ARG A 418 4.00 3.34 37.82
C ARG A 418 2.57 3.62 37.42
#